data_AF-A0A8C7AFS9-F1
#
_entry.id   AF-A0A8C7AFS9-F1
#
_cell.length_a   1.000
_cell.length_b   1.000
_cell.length_c   1.000
_cell.angle_alpha   90.00
_cell.angle_beta   90.00
_cell.angle_gamma   90.00
#
_symmetry.space_group_name_H-M   'P 1'
#
loop_
_entity.id
_entity.type
_entity.pdbx_description
1 polymer ?
#
loop_
_entity_poly.entity_id
_entity_poly.type
_entity_poly.pdbx_seq_one_letter_code
_entity_poly.pdbx_strand_id
1 'polypeptide(L)'
;MENQLAKSTEEQTFQYQDSLPSLPVPSLEDSLKKYLEAVKPFANKEEYKKTKEIVQKFQDGIGRKLHQKLLERAKGKRNWVFVIVLEN
;
A
#
# COMPACT_ATOMS: atom_id res chain seq x y z
N MET A 1 13.25 51.33 -17.15
CA MET A 1 12.32 50.55 -16.30
C MET A 1 12.27 49.16 -16.88
N GLU A 2 13.16 48.28 -16.44
CA GLU A 2 13.08 46.86 -16.74
C GLU A 2 12.81 46.17 -15.41
N ASN A 3 11.61 45.64 -15.30
CA ASN A 3 11.08 44.98 -14.13
C ASN A 3 11.90 43.72 -13.90
N GLN A 4 12.86 43.78 -12.96
CA GLN A 4 13.45 42.59 -12.34
C GLN A 4 12.39 41.93 -11.46
N LEU A 5 11.37 41.37 -12.11
CA LEU A 5 10.45 40.46 -11.48
C LEU A 5 11.27 39.22 -11.14
N ALA A 6 11.43 38.96 -9.85
CA ALA A 6 12.15 37.83 -9.31
C ALA A 6 11.90 36.58 -10.18
N LYS A 7 12.99 35.98 -10.65
CA LYS A 7 12.96 34.72 -11.40
C LYS A 7 12.50 33.63 -10.43
N SER A 8 11.21 33.59 -10.11
CA SER A 8 10.58 32.43 -9.49
C SER A 8 10.83 31.29 -10.46
N THR A 9 11.58 30.30 -10.02
CA THR A 9 11.82 29.06 -10.77
C THR A 9 10.46 28.53 -11.20
N GLU A 10 10.07 28.71 -12.46
CA GLU A 10 8.77 28.27 -12.93
C GLU A 10 8.73 26.75 -12.84
N GLU A 11 7.89 26.27 -11.93
CA GLU A 11 7.69 24.86 -11.69
C GLU A 11 7.04 24.20 -12.93
N GLN A 12 7.66 23.16 -13.50
CA GLN A 12 7.06 22.40 -14.59
C GLN A 12 6.10 21.32 -14.03
N THR A 13 5.00 21.06 -14.73
CA THR A 13 3.93 20.13 -14.29
C THR A 13 4.43 18.75 -13.85
N PHE A 14 5.47 18.19 -14.49
CA PHE A 14 5.97 16.83 -14.22
C PHE A 14 7.40 16.78 -13.66
N GLN A 15 7.97 17.92 -13.25
CA GLN A 15 9.39 17.99 -12.84
C GLN A 15 9.75 17.05 -11.68
N TYR A 16 8.79 16.68 -10.83
CA TYR A 16 9.00 15.82 -9.67
C TYR A 16 8.71 14.34 -9.94
N GLN A 17 8.18 13.99 -11.13
CA GLN A 17 7.69 12.64 -11.42
C GLN A 17 8.77 11.57 -11.23
N ASP A 18 10.03 11.88 -11.56
CA ASP A 18 11.16 10.96 -11.40
C ASP A 18 11.70 10.89 -9.97
N SER A 19 11.44 11.92 -9.16
CA SER A 19 11.85 11.98 -7.75
C SER A 19 10.89 11.29 -6.78
N LEU A 20 9.67 10.95 -7.24
CA LEU A 20 8.69 10.30 -6.37
C LEU A 20 9.21 8.94 -5.85
N PRO A 21 9.08 8.67 -4.55
CA PRO A 21 9.48 7.41 -3.97
C PRO A 21 8.64 6.26 -4.53
N SER A 22 9.20 5.06 -4.49
CA SER A 22 8.42 3.85 -4.81
C SER A 22 7.35 3.62 -3.75
N LEU A 23 6.20 3.12 -4.16
CA LEU A 23 5.10 2.81 -3.24
C LEU A 23 5.54 1.69 -2.27
N PRO A 24 5.56 1.92 -0.94
CA PRO A 24 5.97 0.90 0.00
C PRO A 24 4.95 -0.24 0.06
N VAL A 25 5.42 -1.45 0.38
CA VAL A 25 4.55 -2.56 0.75
C VAL A 25 4.43 -2.55 2.28
N PRO A 26 3.22 -2.40 2.85
CA PRO A 26 3.04 -2.43 4.31
C PRO A 26 3.38 -3.82 4.87
N SER A 27 3.72 -3.90 6.16
CA SER A 27 3.95 -5.20 6.81
C SER A 27 2.67 -6.04 6.79
N LEU A 28 2.81 -7.36 6.67
CA LEU A 28 1.67 -8.27 6.72
C LEU A 28 0.88 -8.12 8.03
N GLU A 29 1.58 -7.99 9.16
CA GLU A 29 0.96 -7.83 10.48
C GLU A 29 0.12 -6.55 10.58
N ASP A 30 0.67 -5.41 10.16
CA ASP A 30 -0.06 -4.13 10.22
C ASP A 30 -1.29 -4.14 9.32
N SER A 31 -1.16 -4.74 8.12
CA SER A 31 -2.29 -4.90 7.20
C SER A 31 -3.40 -5.75 7.80
N LEU A 32 -3.05 -6.89 8.41
CA LEU A 32 -4.03 -7.79 9.03
C LEU A 32 -4.66 -7.19 10.29
N LYS A 33 -3.90 -6.46 11.10
CA LYS A 33 -4.41 -5.70 12.25
C LYS A 33 -5.43 -4.65 11.82
N LYS A 34 -5.09 -3.83 10.82
CA LYS A 34 -6.01 -2.81 10.27
C LYS A 34 -7.27 -3.43 9.68
N TYR A 35 -7.13 -4.56 8.99
CA TYR A 35 -8.27 -5.32 8.48
C TYR A 35 -9.21 -5.77 9.61
N LEU A 36 -8.67 -6.36 10.69
CA LEU A 36 -9.50 -6.78 11.82
C LEU A 36 -10.23 -5.61 12.48
N GLU A 37 -9.58 -4.45 12.66
CA GLU A 37 -10.25 -3.26 13.21
C GLU A 37 -11.35 -2.74 12.26
N ALA A 38 -11.13 -2.79 10.95
CA ALA A 38 -12.13 -2.38 9.97
C ALA A 38 -13.36 -3.30 9.94
N VAL A 39 -13.20 -4.61 10.17
CA VAL A 39 -14.30 -5.58 10.18
C VAL A 39 -15.10 -5.56 11.48
N LYS A 40 -14.44 -5.24 12.60
CA LYS A 40 -15.01 -5.26 13.96
C LYS A 40 -16.38 -4.58 14.13
N PRO A 41 -16.67 -3.39 13.58
CA PRO A 41 -17.98 -2.75 13.75
C PRO A 41 -19.12 -3.47 13.01
N PHE A 42 -18.83 -4.35 12.06
CA PHE A 42 -19.83 -5.05 11.24
C PHE A 42 -20.07 -6.49 11.69
N ALA A 43 -19.19 -7.05 12.52
CA ALA A 43 -19.22 -8.44 12.94
C ALA A 43 -19.77 -8.60 14.36
N ASN A 44 -20.59 -9.62 14.59
CA ASN A 44 -20.94 -10.04 15.94
C ASN A 44 -19.76 -10.78 16.61
N LYS A 45 -19.89 -11.13 17.89
CA LYS A 45 -18.80 -11.75 18.68
C LYS A 45 -18.29 -13.06 18.06
N GLU A 46 -19.17 -13.91 17.55
CA GLU A 46 -18.82 -15.21 16.99
C GLU A 46 -18.13 -15.05 15.63
N GLU A 47 -18.68 -14.19 14.77
CA GLU A 47 -18.10 -13.85 13.47
C GLU A 47 -16.71 -13.23 13.61
N TYR A 48 -16.54 -12.31 14.56
CA TYR A 48 -15.25 -11.68 14.80
C TYR A 48 -14.22 -12.67 15.34
N LYS A 49 -14.62 -13.57 16.24
CA LYS A 49 -13.75 -14.65 16.74
C LYS A 49 -13.29 -15.55 15.58
N LYS A 50 -14.23 -16.02 14.74
CA LYS A 50 -13.92 -16.82 13.55
C LYS A 50 -12.99 -16.08 12.59
N THR A 51 -13.23 -14.79 12.38
CA THR A 51 -12.38 -13.95 11.51
C THR A 51 -10.95 -13.84 12.07
N LYS A 52 -10.79 -13.64 13.38
CA LYS A 52 -9.46 -13.64 14.02
C LYS A 52 -8.71 -14.95 13.81
N GLU A 53 -9.39 -16.09 13.95
CA GLU A 53 -8.78 -17.40 13.73
C GLU A 53 -8.34 -17.59 12.26
N ILE A 54 -9.14 -17.11 11.30
CA ILE A 54 -8.79 -17.13 9.87
C ILE A 54 -7.56 -16.24 9.61
N VAL A 55 -7.57 -15.02 10.15
CA VAL A 55 -6.46 -14.06 9.99
C VAL A 55 -5.16 -14.63 10.57
N GLN A 56 -5.21 -15.26 11.75
CA GLN A 56 -4.03 -15.89 12.34
C GLN A 56 -3.49 -17.03 11.47
N LYS A 57 -4.38 -17.94 11.01
CA LYS A 57 -4.00 -19.03 10.11
C LYS A 57 -3.42 -18.52 8.80
N PHE A 58 -3.94 -17.41 8.28
CA PHE A 58 -3.40 -16.78 7.08
C PHE A 58 -2.01 -16.18 7.33
N GLN A 59 -1.85 -15.43 8.43
CA GLN A 59 -0.58 -14.81 8.82
C GLN A 59 0.55 -15.83 8.97
N ASP A 60 0.27 -16.96 9.63
CA ASP A 60 1.27 -18.00 9.88
C ASP A 60 1.40 -19.00 8.73
N GLY A 61 0.45 -19.03 7.82
CA GLY A 61 0.38 -19.95 6.71
C GLY A 61 0.67 -19.30 5.35
N ILE A 62 -0.30 -19.42 4.45
CA ILE A 62 -0.15 -19.00 3.05
C ILE A 62 0.07 -17.49 2.89
N GLY A 63 -0.47 -16.68 3.78
CA GLY A 63 -0.32 -15.22 3.75
C GLY A 63 1.12 -14.77 3.82
N ARG A 64 1.96 -15.42 4.65
CA ARG A 64 3.41 -15.16 4.70
C ARG A 64 4.08 -15.44 3.35
N LYS A 65 3.77 -16.56 2.72
CA LYS A 65 4.33 -16.96 1.42
C LYS A 65 3.91 -15.99 0.31
N LEU A 66 2.63 -15.59 0.30
CA LEU A 66 2.10 -14.62 -0.65
C LEU A 66 2.73 -13.23 -0.45
N HIS A 67 2.87 -12.80 0.80
CA HIS A 67 3.51 -11.53 1.14
C HIS A 67 4.98 -11.49 0.69
N GLN A 68 5.73 -12.58 0.86
CA GLN A 68 7.10 -12.67 0.33
C GLN A 68 7.14 -12.53 -1.20
N LYS A 69 6.24 -13.22 -1.92
CA LYS A 69 6.12 -13.04 -3.37
C LYS A 69 5.76 -11.61 -3.77
N LEU A 70 4.93 -10.94 -2.98
CA LEU A 70 4.56 -9.53 -3.19
C LEU A 70 5.78 -8.60 -3.02
N LEU A 71 6.58 -8.82 -1.98
CA LEU A 71 7.82 -8.08 -1.74
C LEU A 71 8.80 -8.26 -2.91
N GLU A 72 9.00 -9.49 -3.39
CA GLU A 72 9.84 -9.76 -4.56
C GLU A 72 9.32 -9.06 -5.81
N ARG A 73 8.01 -9.07 -6.06
CA ARG A 73 7.39 -8.33 -7.17
C ARG A 73 7.61 -6.82 -7.05
N ALA A 74 7.58 -6.27 -5.85
CA ALA A 74 7.70 -4.83 -5.62
C ALA A 74 9.11 -4.28 -5.90
N LYS A 75 10.16 -5.09 -5.74
CA LYS A 75 11.56 -4.67 -6.02
C LYS A 75 11.78 -4.11 -7.43
N GLY A 76 11.03 -4.59 -8.42
CA GLY A 76 11.15 -4.17 -9.82
C GLY A 76 10.13 -3.13 -10.28
N LYS A 77 9.36 -2.50 -9.38
CA LYS A 77 8.23 -1.62 -9.76
C LYS A 77 8.18 -0.37 -8.89
N ARG A 78 8.11 0.83 -9.51
CA ARG A 78 7.85 2.10 -8.78
C ARG A 78 6.47 2.09 -8.10
N ASN A 79 5.49 1.47 -8.74
CA ASN A 79 4.16 1.23 -8.17
C ASN A 79 3.78 -0.25 -8.43
N TRP A 80 3.81 -1.06 -7.37
CA TRP A 80 3.59 -2.50 -7.45
C TRP A 80 2.11 -2.89 -7.65
N VAL A 81 1.17 -1.98 -7.35
CA VAL A 81 -0.28 -2.22 -7.40
C VAL A 81 -0.92 -1.77 -8.72
N PHE A 82 -0.33 -0.80 -9.43
CA PHE A 82 -0.89 -0.19 -10.65
C PHE A 82 -1.39 -1.22 -11.68
N VAL A 83 -0.56 -2.20 -12.04
CA VAL A 83 -0.95 -3.23 -13.03
C VAL A 83 -2.05 -4.16 -12.49
N ILE A 84 -2.05 -4.46 -11.18
CA ILE A 84 -3.04 -5.36 -10.57
C ILE A 84 -4.45 -4.73 -10.62
N VAL A 85 -4.53 -3.41 -10.47
CA VAL A 85 -5.80 -2.68 -10.44
C VAL A 85 -6.35 -2.40 -11.83
N LEU A 86 -5.49 -2.23 -12.84
CA LEU A 86 -5.93 -1.93 -14.21
C LEU A 86 -6.38 -3.16 -15.01
N GLU A 87 -6.05 -4.37 -14.55
CA GLU A 87 -6.43 -5.63 -15.19
C GLU A 87 -7.74 -6.22 -14.64
N ASN A 88 -8.47 -5.51 -13.77
CA ASN A 88 -9.78 -5.91 -13.22
C ASN A 88 -10.90 -4.96 -13.63
#